data_AF-A0A0K8UI76-F1
#
_entry.id   AF-A0A0K8UI76-F1
#
_cell.length_a   1.000
_cell.length_b   1.000
_cell.length_c   1.000
_cell.angle_alpha   90.00
_cell.angle_beta   90.00
_cell.angle_gamma   90.00
#
_symmetry.space_group_name_H-M   'P 1'
#
loop_
_entity.id
_entity.type
_entity.pdbx_description
1 polymer ?
#
loop_
_entity_poly.entity_id
_entity_poly.type
_entity_poly.pdbx_seq_one_letter_code
_entity_poly.pdbx_strand_id
1 'polypeptide(L)'
;MKKKEPQGDAAEEVPENVKGNLTEVTSDILRQLTVNQIKKVRVLIDEAMSENERCLQQAEQRRNTALREVGNHLHETVPVSNDEEENRVERTFGDCERRTKYSHVDLIVMIDGMNAEKGAVVSGGR
;
A
#
# COMPACT_ATOMS: atom_id res chain seq x y z
N MET A 1 -26.68 -32.03 -40.76
CA MET A 1 -25.42 -31.49 -40.21
C MET A 1 -25.55 -29.98 -40.14
N LYS A 2 -25.27 -29.35 -39.00
CA LYS A 2 -25.24 -27.87 -38.92
C LYS A 2 -24.16 -27.37 -39.88
N LYS A 3 -24.46 -26.34 -40.69
CA LYS A 3 -23.49 -25.70 -41.59
C LYS A 3 -22.28 -25.24 -40.78
N LYS A 4 -21.07 -25.46 -41.30
CA LYS A 4 -19.83 -24.92 -40.71
C LYS A 4 -19.93 -23.39 -40.71
N GLU A 5 -19.54 -22.79 -39.59
CA GLU A 5 -19.47 -21.33 -39.48
C GLU A 5 -18.37 -20.75 -40.39
N PRO A 6 -18.54 -19.51 -40.87
CA PRO A 6 -17.59 -18.88 -41.76
C PRO A 6 -16.23 -18.70 -41.06
N GLN A 7 -15.18 -19.28 -41.65
CA GLN A 7 -13.83 -19.24 -41.09
C GLN A 7 -13.23 -17.82 -41.16
N GLY A 8 -13.63 -17.01 -42.16
CA GLY A 8 -13.12 -15.66 -42.39
C GLY A 8 -11.66 -15.63 -42.86
N ASP A 9 -11.20 -14.47 -43.34
CA ASP A 9 -9.77 -14.30 -43.64
C ASP A 9 -8.98 -14.09 -42.33
N ALA A 10 -7.76 -14.62 -42.26
CA ALA A 10 -6.87 -14.40 -41.12
C ALA A 10 -6.39 -12.94 -41.04
N ALA A 11 -6.36 -12.21 -42.17
CA ALA A 11 -5.99 -10.80 -42.22
C ALA A 11 -7.11 -9.86 -41.74
N GLU A 12 -8.36 -10.33 -41.70
CA GLU A 12 -9.52 -9.51 -41.36
C GLU A 12 -9.47 -9.06 -39.90
N GLU A 13 -9.54 -7.76 -39.65
CA GLU A 13 -9.47 -7.21 -38.30
C GLU A 13 -10.79 -7.37 -37.54
N VAL A 14 -10.69 -7.30 -36.21
CA VAL A 14 -11.86 -7.23 -35.34
C VAL A 14 -12.50 -5.84 -35.52
N PRO A 15 -13.82 -5.74 -35.70
CA PRO A 15 -14.52 -4.46 -35.77
C PRO A 15 -14.23 -3.55 -34.57
N GLU A 16 -14.06 -2.24 -34.81
CA GLU A 16 -13.69 -1.26 -33.77
C GLU A 16 -14.73 -1.14 -32.64
N ASN A 17 -16.01 -1.41 -32.92
CA ASN A 17 -17.06 -1.46 -31.91
C ASN A 17 -16.85 -2.60 -30.88
N VAL A 18 -16.12 -3.65 -31.25
CA VAL A 18 -15.78 -4.77 -30.34
C VAL A 18 -14.43 -4.52 -29.68
N LYS A 19 -13.43 -3.98 -30.41
CA LYS A 19 -12.13 -3.63 -29.84
C LYS A 19 -12.22 -2.54 -28.77
N GLY A 20 -13.06 -1.52 -28.97
CA GLY A 20 -13.19 -0.38 -28.07
C GLY A 20 -14.00 -0.64 -26.81
N ASN A 21 -14.76 -1.73 -26.73
CA ASN A 21 -15.58 -2.08 -25.57
C ASN A 21 -15.64 -3.60 -25.34
N LEU A 22 -14.50 -4.15 -24.93
CA LEU A 22 -14.36 -5.58 -24.60
C LEU A 22 -15.21 -6.00 -23.39
N THR A 23 -15.71 -5.05 -22.59
CA THR A 23 -16.52 -5.30 -21.38
C THR A 23 -17.99 -5.59 -21.70
N GLU A 24 -18.51 -5.06 -22.82
CA GLU A 24 -19.91 -5.22 -23.25
C GLU A 24 -20.10 -6.28 -24.34
N VAL A 25 -19.16 -7.22 -24.47
CA VAL A 25 -19.25 -8.29 -25.47
C VAL A 25 -20.42 -9.23 -25.13
N THR A 26 -21.44 -9.22 -25.99
CA THR A 26 -22.62 -10.09 -25.87
C THR A 26 -22.59 -11.24 -26.88
N SER A 27 -23.39 -12.28 -26.62
CA SER A 27 -23.47 -13.43 -27.52
C SER A 27 -23.95 -13.08 -28.93
N ASP A 28 -24.74 -12.02 -29.09
CA ASP A 28 -25.27 -11.61 -30.41
C ASP A 28 -24.23 -10.88 -31.25
N ILE A 29 -23.31 -10.16 -30.61
CA ILE A 29 -22.14 -9.54 -31.26
C ILE A 29 -21.17 -10.64 -31.73
N LEU A 30 -20.91 -11.63 -30.87
CA LEU A 30 -19.99 -12.73 -31.20
C LEU A 30 -20.47 -13.59 -32.37
N ARG A 31 -21.80 -13.78 -32.52
CA ARG A 31 -22.40 -14.53 -33.65
C ARG A 31 -22.21 -13.85 -35.01
N GLN A 32 -21.97 -12.54 -35.03
CA GLN A 32 -21.74 -11.77 -36.25
C GLN A 32 -20.28 -11.83 -36.72
N LEU A 33 -19.38 -12.36 -35.88
CA LEU A 33 -17.94 -12.46 -36.15
C LEU A 33 -17.58 -13.80 -36.77
N THR A 34 -16.50 -13.82 -37.56
CA THR A 34 -15.91 -15.05 -38.07
C THR A 34 -15.04 -15.75 -37.02
N VAL A 35 -14.75 -17.03 -37.22
CA VAL A 35 -13.92 -17.82 -36.27
C VAL A 35 -12.55 -17.17 -36.04
N ASN A 36 -11.93 -16.61 -37.08
CA ASN A 36 -10.64 -15.93 -36.96
C ASN A 36 -10.73 -14.60 -36.18
N GLN A 37 -11.82 -13.84 -36.33
CA GLN A 37 -12.07 -12.64 -35.54
C GLN A 37 -12.32 -12.97 -34.07
N ILE A 38 -13.09 -14.03 -33.76
CA ILE A 38 -13.32 -14.48 -32.37
C ILE A 38 -12.01 -14.88 -31.70
N LYS A 39 -11.09 -15.55 -32.42
CA LYS A 39 -9.74 -15.86 -31.90
C LYS A 39 -8.95 -14.60 -31.58
N LYS A 40 -9.02 -13.56 -32.42
CA LYS A 40 -8.38 -12.27 -32.15
C LYS A 40 -9.02 -11.55 -30.95
N VAL A 41 -10.34 -11.56 -30.83
CA VAL A 41 -11.06 -11.02 -29.66
C VAL A 41 -10.59 -11.70 -28.38
N ARG A 42 -10.43 -13.02 -28.37
CA ARG A 42 -9.87 -13.74 -27.21
C ARG A 42 -8.49 -13.21 -26.82
N VAL A 43 -7.58 -13.02 -27.77
CA VAL A 43 -6.23 -12.49 -27.49
C VAL A 43 -6.30 -11.08 -26.90
N LEU A 44 -7.17 -10.21 -27.45
CA LEU A 44 -7.39 -8.87 -26.93
C LEU A 44 -7.96 -8.89 -25.50
N ILE A 45 -8.84 -9.85 -25.19
CA ILE A 45 -9.35 -10.05 -23.83
C ILE A 45 -8.23 -10.52 -22.90
N ASP A 46 -7.40 -11.48 -23.32
CA ASP A 46 -6.26 -11.98 -22.53
C ASP A 46 -5.27 -10.83 -22.22
N GLU A 47 -4.98 -9.96 -23.20
CA GLU A 47 -4.15 -8.76 -23.03
C GLU A 47 -4.79 -7.74 -22.07
N ALA A 48 -6.08 -7.44 -22.26
CA ALA A 48 -6.82 -6.51 -21.38
C ALA A 48 -6.90 -7.02 -19.94
N MET A 49 -7.05 -8.34 -19.74
CA MET A 49 -7.01 -8.97 -18.42
C MET A 49 -5.64 -8.79 -17.74
N SER A 50 -4.55 -9.04 -18.48
CA SER A 50 -3.19 -8.88 -17.96
C SER A 50 -2.91 -7.41 -17.58
N GLU A 51 -3.34 -6.47 -18.41
CA GLU A 51 -3.18 -5.04 -18.14
C GLU A 51 -4.04 -4.58 -16.94
N ASN A 52 -5.27 -5.10 -16.82
CA ASN A 52 -6.13 -4.81 -15.68
C ASN A 52 -5.54 -5.36 -14.36
N GLU A 53 -4.95 -6.56 -14.37
CA GLU A 53 -4.26 -7.13 -13.21
C GLU A 53 -3.06 -6.26 -12.78
N ARG A 54 -2.28 -5.76 -13.74
CA ARG A 54 -1.21 -4.79 -13.49
C ARG A 54 -1.74 -3.51 -12.87
N CYS A 55 -2.84 -2.98 -13.39
CA CYS A 55 -3.47 -1.76 -12.87
C CYS A 55 -4.03 -1.96 -11.45
N LEU A 56 -4.61 -3.13 -11.18
CA LEU A 56 -5.11 -3.52 -9.85
C LEU A 56 -3.99 -3.51 -8.81
N GLN A 57 -2.85 -4.14 -9.11
CA GLN A 57 -1.69 -4.16 -8.21
C GLN A 57 -1.15 -2.74 -7.94
N GLN A 58 -1.09 -1.90 -8.97
CA GLN A 58 -0.66 -0.50 -8.81
C GLN A 58 -1.64 0.31 -7.97
N ALA A 59 -2.95 0.14 -8.19
CA ALA A 59 -3.98 0.79 -7.40
C ALA A 59 -3.94 0.34 -5.94
N GLU A 60 -3.75 -0.96 -5.69
CA GLU A 60 -3.58 -1.51 -4.35
C GLU A 60 -2.34 -0.94 -3.66
N GLN A 61 -1.19 -0.92 -4.32
CA GLN A 61 0.04 -0.36 -3.76
C GLN A 61 -0.15 1.12 -3.40
N ARG A 62 -0.73 1.91 -4.31
CA ARG A 62 -1.03 3.33 -4.07
C ARG A 62 -1.97 3.51 -2.88
N ARG A 63 -3.04 2.71 -2.80
CA ARG A 63 -3.98 2.72 -1.68
C ARG A 63 -3.27 2.39 -0.37
N ASN A 64 -2.48 1.32 -0.33
CA ASN A 64 -1.81 0.86 0.89
C ASN A 64 -0.74 1.87 1.35
N THR A 65 0.00 2.48 0.42
CA THR A 65 0.94 3.56 0.73
C THR A 65 0.23 4.78 1.30
N ALA A 66 -0.89 5.21 0.70
CA ALA A 66 -1.67 6.32 1.24
C ALA A 66 -2.27 6.00 2.61
N LEU A 67 -2.77 4.78 2.81
CA LEU A 67 -3.40 4.35 4.06
C LEU A 67 -2.39 4.22 5.21
N ARG A 68 -1.11 3.95 4.91
CA ARG A 68 -0.05 3.83 5.93
C ARG A 68 0.13 5.11 6.75
N GLU A 69 -0.06 6.27 6.14
CA GLU A 69 0.10 7.58 6.77
C GLU A 69 -1.18 8.06 7.48
N VAL A 70 -2.27 7.29 7.41
CA VAL A 70 -3.53 7.62 8.09
C VAL A 70 -3.46 7.10 9.53
N GLY A 71 -3.41 8.04 10.48
CA GLY A 71 -3.46 7.74 11.91
C GLY A 71 -4.77 7.09 12.35
N ASN A 72 -4.76 6.51 13.55
CA ASN A 72 -5.96 5.90 14.13
C ASN A 72 -6.99 6.96 14.57
N HIS A 73 -8.24 6.53 14.78
CA HIS A 73 -9.27 7.36 15.39
C HIS A 73 -8.86 7.76 16.82
N LEU A 74 -8.90 9.07 17.10
CA LEU A 74 -8.60 9.60 18.42
C LEU A 74 -9.79 9.38 19.37
N HIS A 75 -9.47 9.10 20.63
CA HIS A 75 -10.47 9.15 21.70
C HIS A 75 -10.85 10.61 21.99
N GLU A 76 -12.08 10.85 22.44
CA GLU A 76 -12.61 12.20 22.69
C GLU A 76 -11.80 12.99 23.74
N THR A 77 -11.06 12.30 24.60
CA THR A 77 -10.22 12.92 25.65
C THR A 77 -8.82 13.28 25.18
N VAL A 78 -8.43 12.97 23.93
CA VAL A 78 -7.08 13.27 23.43
C VAL A 78 -6.95 14.79 23.24
N PRO A 79 -5.99 15.46 23.89
CA PRO A 79 -5.76 16.88 23.66
C PRO A 79 -5.31 17.11 22.22
N VAL A 80 -5.94 18.07 21.55
CA VAL A 80 -5.63 18.42 20.15
C VAL A 80 -4.66 19.60 20.15
N SER A 81 -3.38 19.28 20.01
CA SER A 81 -2.31 20.26 19.84
C SER A 81 -1.23 19.71 18.91
N ASN A 82 -0.43 20.61 18.34
CA ASN A 82 0.78 20.28 17.59
C ASN A 82 2.07 20.55 18.40
N ASP A 83 1.95 20.98 19.66
CA ASP A 83 3.06 21.23 20.56
C ASP A 83 3.01 20.26 21.76
N GLU A 84 4.10 19.53 21.99
CA GLU A 84 4.20 18.57 23.10
C GLU A 84 4.30 19.24 24.47
N GLU A 85 4.62 20.54 24.53
CA GLU A 85 4.60 21.29 25.79
C GLU A 85 3.18 21.47 26.34
N GLU A 86 2.14 21.33 25.49
CA GLU A 86 0.73 21.43 25.86
C GLU A 86 0.13 20.09 26.36
N ASN A 87 0.97 19.07 26.58
CA ASN A 87 0.54 17.79 27.11
C ASN A 87 -0.17 17.94 28.47
N ARG A 88 -1.42 17.44 28.55
CA ARG A 88 -2.23 17.50 29.77
C ARG A 88 -1.69 16.52 30.83
N VAL A 89 -1.29 17.05 31.99
CA VAL A 89 -0.95 16.24 33.15
C VAL A 89 -2.23 15.73 33.82
N GLU A 90 -2.51 14.43 33.72
CA GLU A 90 -3.72 13.84 34.28
C GLU A 90 -3.62 13.63 35.80
N ARG A 91 -2.47 13.15 36.30
CA ARG A 91 -2.23 12.87 37.72
C ARG A 91 -0.76 13.02 38.06
N THR A 92 -0.49 13.40 39.30
CA THR A 92 0.84 13.38 39.91
C THR A 92 0.82 12.53 41.18
N PHE A 93 1.99 12.05 41.61
CA PHE A 93 2.12 11.23 42.81
C PHE A 93 3.50 11.42 43.46
N GLY A 94 3.51 11.64 44.78
CA GLY A 94 4.73 11.92 45.54
C GLY A 94 5.23 13.37 45.37
N ASP A 95 6.50 13.60 45.70
CA ASP A 95 7.18 14.88 45.51
C ASP A 95 7.95 14.86 44.17
N CYS A 96 7.47 15.65 43.21
CA CYS A 96 8.04 15.77 41.87
C CYS A 96 8.98 16.98 41.71
N GLU A 97 9.14 17.82 42.74
CA GLU A 97 9.98 19.02 42.68
C GLU A 97 11.33 18.83 43.39
N ARG A 98 11.49 17.71 44.10
CA ARG A 98 12.74 17.34 44.77
C ARG A 98 13.92 17.34 43.82
N ARG A 99 14.93 18.17 44.12
CA ARG A 99 16.23 18.18 43.44
C ARG A 99 17.31 17.55 44.32
N THR A 100 18.08 16.64 43.75
CA THR A 100 19.23 15.99 44.41
C THR A 100 20.56 16.48 43.84
N LYS A 101 21.66 16.17 44.52
CA LYS A 101 22.99 16.72 44.21
C LYS A 101 23.58 16.25 42.87
N TYR A 102 23.39 14.98 42.50
CA TYR A 102 24.04 14.37 41.34
C TYR A 102 23.00 13.80 40.36
N SER A 103 23.33 13.85 39.07
CA SER A 103 22.56 13.19 38.01
C SER A 103 22.82 11.68 37.99
N HIS A 104 21.93 10.92 37.37
CA HIS A 104 22.13 9.48 37.17
C HIS A 104 23.41 9.16 36.38
N VAL A 105 23.85 10.06 35.49
CA VAL A 105 25.09 9.94 34.71
C VAL A 105 26.32 9.94 35.60
N ASP A 106 26.38 10.84 36.59
CA ASP A 106 27.51 10.89 37.52
C ASP A 106 27.44 9.73 38.51
N LEU A 107 26.22 9.41 38.99
CA LEU A 107 25.99 8.36 39.99
C LEU A 107 26.49 7.00 39.50
N ILE A 108 26.24 6.64 38.23
CA ILE A 108 26.67 5.35 37.70
C ILE A 108 28.21 5.26 37.56
N VAL A 109 28.87 6.38 37.28
CA VAL A 109 30.34 6.45 37.21
C VAL A 109 30.95 6.40 38.60
N MET A 110 30.37 7.09 39.59
CA MET A 110 30.86 7.10 40.97
C MET A 110 30.84 5.72 41.63
N ILE A 111 29.95 4.83 41.21
CA ILE A 111 29.89 3.44 41.70
C ILE A 111 30.67 2.46 40.82
N ASP A 112 31.41 2.94 39.82
CA ASP A 112 32.12 2.13 38.81
C ASP A 112 31.19 1.10 38.12
N GLY A 113 29.93 1.49 37.91
CA GLY A 113 28.88 0.63 37.37
C GLY A 113 28.76 0.66 35.85
N MET A 114 29.47 1.57 35.18
CA MET A 114 29.43 1.73 33.72
C MET A 114 30.75 2.27 33.19
N ASN A 115 31.20 1.72 32.05
CA ASN A 115 32.28 2.30 31.25
C ASN A 115 31.80 2.56 29.81
N ALA A 116 31.28 3.78 29.60
CA ALA A 116 30.71 4.18 28.31
C ALA A 116 31.77 4.25 27.19
N GLU A 117 32.97 4.75 27.50
CA GLU A 117 34.03 4.96 26.52
C GLU A 117 34.51 3.64 25.91
N LYS A 118 34.85 2.66 26.75
CA LYS A 118 35.28 1.34 26.27
C LYS A 118 34.12 0.61 25.58
N GLY A 119 32.91 0.77 26.09
CA GLY A 119 31.70 0.24 25.45
C GLY A 119 31.54 0.75 24.01
N ALA A 120 31.73 2.05 23.79
CA ALA A 120 31.64 2.67 22.48
C ALA A 120 32.74 2.21 21.52
N VAL A 121 33.97 2.03 22.01
CA VAL A 121 35.08 1.51 21.20
C VAL A 121 34.81 0.07 20.73
N VAL A 122 34.22 -0.76 21.59
CA VAL A 122 33.99 -2.19 21.29
C VAL A 122 32.73 -2.41 20.46
N SER A 123 31.66 -1.69 20.77
CA SER A 123 30.32 -1.95 20.22
C SER A 123 29.82 -0.88 19.24
N GLY A 124 30.66 0.12 18.92
CA GLY A 124 30.21 1.35 18.27
C GLY A 124 29.47 2.27 19.23
N GLY A 125 29.14 3.47 18.77
CA GLY A 125 28.36 4.42 19.57
C GLY A 125 27.06 3.80 20.08
N ARG A 126 26.74 4.08 21.34
CA ARG A 126 25.39 3.95 21.90
C ARG A 126 24.90 5.34 22.25
#